data_AF-A0A5N6IQL0-F1
#
_entry.id   AF-A0A5N6IQL0-F1
#
_cell.length_a   1.000
_cell.length_b   1.000
_cell.length_c   1.000
_cell.angle_alpha   90.00
_cell.angle_beta   90.00
_cell.angle_gamma   90.00
#
_symmetry.space_group_name_H-M   'P 1'
#
loop_
_entity.id
_entity.type
_entity.pdbx_description
1 polymer ?
#
loop_
_entity_poly.entity_id
_entity_poly.type
_entity_poly.pdbx_seq_one_letter_code
_entity_poly.pdbx_strand_id
1 'polypeptide(L)'
;MIQGGLEFGYVCTGEAFIFLRVPHHDPSTVYDYLSVPGEDIGQTTGWTGDLDDNNRLHLSALGQVLAFTLRALRVPTRDVAWTNLVVSKLKTWEMVYDDLLDEIAEKDIPSSDFKPSPPSRKEYRHVSPVKTRSKSAVAASCSSSQDHRSLGHDDDAGDGFDPNTPSRRPREPQLPHPSASSSFLAVERSKGSRSQGKSRQYCTQKCLLGLIKGGELDRKCPNVSDHGIDRHRLNRATLIRRLDRQLSSDNLQLDSQLGCESLHLHGTRGALFKITLWSHGYTFVGKGTPVEFVEGSKHEELVYSHLSPIQGVSVPVLLGSLRLRCPFFYDGIAEIVHLMFMGYAGKTLASRQDLDRCRLAQQAEDSLQAIQI
;
A
#
# COMPACT_ATOMS: atom_id res chain seq x y z
N MET A 1 -10.62 -9.42 -6.08
CA MET A 1 -11.41 -8.19 -5.86
C MET A 1 -11.91 -8.06 -4.43
N ILE A 2 -12.67 -9.03 -3.91
CA ILE A 2 -13.23 -8.99 -2.53
C ILE A 2 -12.15 -8.83 -1.45
N GLN A 3 -11.13 -9.70 -1.44
CA GLN A 3 -10.04 -9.66 -0.45
C GLN A 3 -9.24 -8.34 -0.49
N GLY A 4 -9.15 -7.71 -1.66
CA GLY A 4 -8.50 -6.40 -1.83
C GLY A 4 -9.42 -5.20 -1.63
N GLY A 5 -10.70 -5.43 -1.30
CA GLY A 5 -11.69 -4.34 -1.16
C GLY A 5 -11.92 -3.54 -2.45
N LEU A 6 -11.73 -4.15 -3.62
CA LEU A 6 -11.81 -3.47 -4.91
C LEU A 6 -13.22 -3.56 -5.51
N GLU A 7 -13.76 -2.43 -5.96
CA GLU A 7 -15.02 -2.39 -6.72
C GLU A 7 -14.83 -2.84 -8.16
N PHE A 8 -13.71 -2.44 -8.78
CA PHE A 8 -13.43 -2.65 -10.20
C PHE A 8 -12.21 -3.55 -10.37
N GLY A 9 -12.27 -4.43 -11.36
CA GLY A 9 -11.17 -5.29 -11.79
C GLY A 9 -11.40 -5.71 -13.22
N TYR A 10 -10.42 -6.32 -13.88
CA TYR A 10 -10.64 -6.90 -15.19
C TYR A 10 -9.72 -8.10 -15.42
N VAL A 11 -10.13 -8.97 -16.34
CA VAL A 11 -9.32 -10.06 -16.88
C VAL A 11 -9.02 -9.74 -18.34
N CYS A 12 -7.82 -10.05 -18.81
CA CYS A 12 -7.39 -9.80 -20.18
C CYS A 12 -6.83 -11.10 -20.77
N THR A 13 -7.33 -11.51 -21.93
CA THR A 13 -6.85 -12.70 -22.66
C THR A 13 -5.82 -12.34 -23.73
N GLY A 14 -5.50 -11.04 -23.89
CA GLY A 14 -4.69 -10.49 -24.98
C GLY A 14 -5.53 -10.01 -26.16
N GLU A 15 -6.67 -10.66 -26.41
CA GLU A 15 -7.61 -10.30 -27.48
C GLU A 15 -8.86 -9.61 -26.94
N ALA A 16 -9.32 -10.02 -25.75
CA ALA A 16 -10.50 -9.48 -25.10
C ALA A 16 -10.21 -9.02 -23.67
N PHE A 17 -11.03 -8.07 -23.22
CA PHE A 17 -11.10 -7.61 -21.83
C PHE A 17 -12.45 -7.94 -21.25
N ILE A 18 -12.45 -8.59 -20.09
CA ILE A 18 -13.65 -8.80 -19.28
C ILE A 18 -13.55 -7.84 -18.10
N PHE A 19 -14.25 -6.72 -18.17
CA PHE A 19 -14.31 -5.72 -17.11
C PHE A 19 -15.32 -6.14 -16.06
N LEU A 20 -14.92 -6.12 -14.80
CA LEU A 20 -15.69 -6.63 -13.67
C LEU A 20 -16.01 -5.51 -12.68
N ARG A 21 -17.21 -5.55 -12.13
CA ARG A 21 -17.65 -4.65 -11.06
C ARG A 21 -18.40 -5.41 -9.98
N VAL A 22 -17.98 -5.24 -8.74
CA VAL A 22 -18.70 -5.74 -7.55
C VAL A 22 -19.28 -4.55 -6.79
N PRO A 23 -20.61 -4.34 -6.76
CA PRO A 23 -21.22 -3.24 -6.02
C PRO A 23 -20.98 -3.32 -4.51
N HIS A 24 -21.02 -2.16 -3.84
CA HIS A 24 -20.83 -2.09 -2.37
C HIS A 24 -21.95 -2.78 -1.60
N HIS A 25 -23.21 -2.57 -2.00
CA HIS A 25 -24.40 -3.09 -1.31
C HIS A 25 -24.82 -4.49 -1.73
N ASP A 26 -24.26 -4.98 -2.83
CA ASP A 26 -24.56 -6.32 -3.36
C ASP A 26 -23.25 -7.03 -3.73
N PRO A 27 -22.47 -7.45 -2.73
CA PRO A 27 -21.17 -8.08 -2.95
C PRO A 27 -21.27 -9.51 -3.49
N SER A 28 -22.47 -10.09 -3.53
CA SER A 28 -22.73 -11.44 -4.05
C SER A 28 -22.83 -11.50 -5.56
N THR A 29 -22.97 -10.35 -6.23
CA THR A 29 -23.12 -10.26 -7.68
C THR A 29 -21.94 -9.52 -8.30
N VAL A 30 -21.38 -10.14 -9.34
CA VAL A 30 -20.36 -9.53 -10.20
C VAL A 30 -21.05 -9.12 -11.50
N TYR A 31 -20.93 -7.84 -11.87
CA TYR A 31 -21.30 -7.36 -13.19
C TYR A 31 -20.08 -7.45 -14.09
N ASP A 32 -20.26 -7.98 -15.30
CA ASP A 32 -19.22 -8.06 -16.30
C ASP A 32 -19.57 -7.27 -17.56
N TYR A 33 -18.53 -6.87 -18.29
CA TYR A 33 -18.63 -6.29 -19.63
C TYR A 33 -17.46 -6.82 -20.47
N LEU A 34 -17.80 -7.54 -21.54
CA LEU A 34 -16.83 -8.04 -22.51
C LEU A 34 -16.56 -6.96 -23.56
N SER A 35 -15.30 -6.60 -23.73
CA SER A 35 -14.81 -5.76 -24.83
C SER A 35 -13.84 -6.58 -25.66
N VAL A 36 -14.03 -6.55 -26.98
CA VAL A 36 -13.16 -7.19 -27.96
C VAL A 36 -12.67 -6.09 -28.89
N PRO A 37 -11.58 -5.37 -28.55
CA PRO A 37 -11.18 -4.16 -29.27
C PRO A 37 -10.98 -4.33 -30.78
N GLY A 38 -10.60 -5.51 -31.23
CA GLY A 38 -10.47 -5.83 -32.67
C GLY A 38 -11.82 -5.80 -33.41
N GLU A 39 -12.91 -6.15 -32.74
CA GLU A 39 -14.27 -6.07 -33.26
C GLU A 39 -14.88 -4.68 -33.00
N ASP A 40 -14.62 -4.11 -31.82
CA ASP A 40 -15.15 -2.81 -31.38
C ASP A 40 -14.68 -1.65 -32.28
N ILE A 41 -13.50 -1.77 -32.91
CA ILE A 41 -12.91 -0.77 -33.83
C ILE A 41 -12.92 -1.27 -35.30
N GLY A 42 -13.63 -2.35 -35.60
CA GLY A 42 -13.65 -2.96 -36.92
C GLY A 42 -14.36 -2.13 -38.01
N GLN A 43 -14.28 -2.61 -39.25
CA GLN A 43 -14.96 -2.01 -40.42
C GLN A 43 -16.47 -1.84 -40.22
N THR A 44 -17.08 -2.70 -39.41
CA THR A 44 -18.52 -2.70 -39.06
C THR A 44 -18.94 -1.55 -38.18
N THR A 45 -18.04 -0.98 -37.37
CA THR A 45 -18.38 0.16 -36.52
C THR A 45 -18.20 1.49 -37.27
N GLY A 46 -17.46 1.52 -38.38
CA GLY A 46 -17.28 2.74 -39.18
C GLY A 46 -16.09 3.59 -38.74
N TRP A 47 -15.08 2.98 -38.09
CA TRP A 47 -13.79 3.63 -37.92
C TRP A 47 -13.11 3.74 -39.29
N THR A 48 -13.33 4.89 -39.94
CA THR A 48 -12.51 5.36 -41.04
C THR A 48 -11.32 6.05 -40.39
N GLY A 49 -10.08 5.75 -40.77
CA GLY A 49 -8.87 6.35 -40.17
C GLY A 49 -8.73 7.87 -40.41
N ASP A 50 -9.84 8.57 -40.62
CA ASP A 50 -9.96 9.98 -40.90
C ASP A 50 -9.90 10.78 -39.58
N LEU A 51 -9.11 11.84 -39.57
CA LEU A 51 -8.77 12.59 -38.35
C LEU A 51 -9.85 13.61 -37.93
N ASP A 52 -10.84 13.87 -38.81
CA ASP A 52 -11.87 14.90 -38.64
C ASP A 52 -13.23 14.37 -38.13
N ASP A 53 -13.41 13.06 -37.93
CA ASP A 53 -14.61 12.48 -37.30
C ASP A 53 -14.43 12.31 -35.78
N ASN A 54 -15.53 12.17 -35.03
CA ASN A 54 -15.51 11.94 -33.58
C ASN A 54 -14.65 10.73 -33.25
N ASN A 55 -13.47 11.00 -32.69
CA ASN A 55 -12.45 9.99 -32.51
C ASN A 55 -12.94 8.83 -31.61
N ARG A 56 -13.03 7.63 -32.19
CA ARG A 56 -13.45 6.39 -31.52
C ARG A 56 -12.34 5.70 -30.74
N LEU A 57 -11.22 6.38 -30.48
CA LEU A 57 -10.14 5.90 -29.62
C LEU A 57 -10.63 5.38 -28.26
N HIS A 58 -11.76 5.86 -27.74
CA HIS A 58 -12.36 5.36 -26.50
C HIS A 58 -12.79 3.88 -26.58
N LEU A 59 -13.06 3.32 -27.77
CA LEU A 59 -13.36 1.90 -28.00
C LEU A 59 -12.10 1.04 -28.14
N SER A 60 -10.92 1.67 -28.24
CA SER A 60 -9.67 0.93 -28.26
C SER A 60 -9.38 0.25 -26.94
N ALA A 61 -8.57 -0.81 -26.97
CA ALA A 61 -8.02 -1.45 -25.77
C ALA A 61 -7.45 -0.42 -24.79
N LEU A 62 -6.66 0.54 -25.32
CA LEU A 62 -6.06 1.60 -24.52
C LEU A 62 -7.12 2.56 -23.96
N GLY A 63 -8.09 2.97 -24.77
CA GLY A 63 -9.18 3.87 -24.38
C GLY A 63 -10.07 3.27 -23.31
N GLN A 64 -10.49 2.02 -23.48
CA GLN A 64 -11.32 1.28 -22.52
C GLN A 64 -10.58 1.06 -21.20
N VAL A 65 -9.34 0.56 -21.24
CA VAL A 65 -8.53 0.36 -20.01
C VAL A 65 -8.26 1.68 -19.30
N LEU A 66 -7.96 2.75 -20.04
CA LEU A 66 -7.76 4.08 -19.45
C LEU A 66 -9.03 4.59 -18.77
N ALA A 67 -10.16 4.55 -19.47
CA ALA A 67 -11.46 4.99 -18.93
C ALA A 67 -11.84 4.18 -17.68
N PHE A 68 -11.66 2.86 -17.74
CA PHE A 68 -11.93 1.96 -16.62
C PHE A 68 -11.01 2.22 -15.43
N THR A 69 -9.71 2.43 -15.67
CA THR A 69 -8.72 2.77 -14.63
C THR A 69 -9.06 4.11 -13.98
N LEU A 70 -9.39 5.13 -14.77
CA LEU A 70 -9.80 6.44 -14.25
C LEU A 70 -11.08 6.35 -13.40
N ARG A 71 -12.02 5.47 -13.78
CA ARG A 71 -13.21 5.20 -12.99
C ARG A 71 -12.86 4.47 -11.69
N ALA A 72 -11.98 3.48 -11.73
CA ALA A 72 -11.54 2.74 -10.56
C ALA A 72 -10.82 3.63 -9.54
N LEU A 73 -9.94 4.52 -9.99
CA LEU A 73 -9.19 5.46 -9.13
C LEU A 73 -10.09 6.47 -8.39
N ARG A 74 -11.31 6.73 -8.88
CA ARG A 74 -12.27 7.61 -8.20
C ARG A 74 -12.99 6.94 -7.04
N VAL A 75 -12.94 5.61 -6.95
CA VAL A 75 -13.62 4.85 -5.91
C VAL A 75 -12.62 4.49 -4.81
N PRO A 76 -12.92 4.82 -3.53
CA PRO A 76 -12.06 4.44 -2.43
C PRO A 76 -12.05 2.92 -2.25
N THR A 77 -10.91 2.38 -1.82
CA THR A 77 -10.82 0.98 -1.40
C THR A 77 -11.72 0.74 -0.18
N ARG A 78 -12.37 -0.42 -0.16
CA ARG A 78 -13.23 -0.84 0.94
C ARG A 78 -12.36 -1.26 2.12
N ASP A 79 -12.85 -1.00 3.32
CA ASP A 79 -12.08 -1.23 4.53
C ASP A 79 -12.09 -2.69 4.99
N VAL A 80 -11.28 -2.99 6.01
CA VAL A 80 -11.14 -4.33 6.59
C VAL A 80 -12.47 -4.86 7.15
N ALA A 81 -13.34 -3.98 7.62
CA ALA A 81 -14.63 -4.35 8.17
C ALA A 81 -15.54 -4.91 7.08
N TRP A 82 -15.61 -4.21 5.95
CA TRP A 82 -16.36 -4.65 4.79
C TRP A 82 -15.80 -5.96 4.24
N THR A 83 -14.48 -6.09 4.07
CA THR A 83 -13.89 -7.32 3.50
C THR A 83 -14.16 -8.54 4.38
N ASN A 84 -13.97 -8.44 5.69
CA ASN A 84 -14.25 -9.54 6.62
C ASN A 84 -15.74 -9.93 6.63
N LEU A 85 -16.63 -8.94 6.61
CA LEU A 85 -18.06 -9.21 6.54
C LEU A 85 -18.45 -9.94 5.27
N VAL A 86 -17.88 -9.54 4.13
CA VAL A 86 -18.22 -10.15 2.84
C VAL A 86 -17.60 -11.54 2.71
N VAL A 87 -16.34 -11.71 3.08
CA VAL A 87 -15.66 -13.01 3.05
C VAL A 87 -16.35 -14.03 3.96
N SER A 88 -16.87 -13.61 5.12
CA SER A 88 -17.61 -14.52 6.01
C SER A 88 -18.99 -14.94 5.49
N LYS A 89 -19.58 -14.19 4.53
CA LYS A 89 -20.89 -14.48 3.94
C LYS A 89 -20.81 -15.21 2.61
N LEU A 90 -19.81 -14.86 1.79
CA LEU A 90 -19.67 -15.44 0.46
C LEU A 90 -19.07 -16.84 0.56
N LYS A 91 -19.65 -17.77 -0.20
CA LYS A 91 -19.03 -19.07 -0.44
C LYS A 91 -18.01 -18.93 -1.55
N THR A 92 -16.91 -19.65 -1.42
CA THR A 92 -15.98 -19.83 -2.54
C THR A 92 -16.69 -20.64 -3.61
N TRP A 93 -16.70 -20.14 -4.84
CA TRP A 93 -17.20 -20.91 -5.97
C TRP A 93 -16.21 -22.04 -6.27
N GLU A 94 -16.63 -23.29 -6.09
CA GLU A 94 -15.86 -24.46 -6.51
C GLU A 94 -16.06 -24.63 -8.02
N MET A 95 -15.11 -24.13 -8.81
CA MET A 95 -15.07 -24.40 -10.25
C MET A 95 -14.53 -25.81 -10.45
N VAL A 96 -15.36 -26.74 -10.92
CA VAL A 96 -14.87 -28.03 -11.44
C VAL A 96 -14.40 -27.79 -12.86
N TYR A 97 -13.16 -27.29 -12.99
CA TYR A 97 -12.55 -27.00 -14.28
C TYR A 97 -12.41 -28.26 -15.15
N ASP A 98 -12.11 -29.39 -14.52
CA ASP A 98 -11.82 -30.64 -15.24
C ASP A 98 -13.06 -31.15 -15.99
N ASP A 99 -14.24 -31.16 -15.34
CA ASP A 99 -15.49 -31.58 -15.98
C ASP A 99 -15.90 -30.69 -17.15
N LEU A 100 -15.70 -29.36 -17.06
CA LEU A 100 -16.04 -28.41 -18.12
C LEU A 100 -15.04 -28.42 -19.28
N LEU A 101 -13.75 -28.69 -19.00
CA LEU A 101 -12.73 -28.81 -20.04
C LEU A 101 -12.89 -30.11 -20.83
N ASP A 102 -13.34 -31.19 -20.19
CA ASP A 102 -13.64 -32.46 -20.85
C ASP A 102 -14.87 -32.37 -21.78
N GLU A 103 -15.80 -31.45 -21.49
CA GLU A 103 -16.96 -31.17 -22.35
C GLU A 103 -16.62 -30.34 -23.60
N ILE A 104 -15.53 -29.56 -23.57
CA ILE A 104 -15.07 -28.76 -24.72
C ILE A 104 -14.23 -29.67 -25.63
N ALA A 105 -14.84 -30.20 -26.68
CA ALA A 105 -14.11 -31.01 -27.65
C ALA A 105 -13.02 -30.17 -28.34
N GLU A 106 -11.81 -30.72 -28.53
CA GLU A 106 -10.67 -30.02 -29.15
C GLU A 106 -10.98 -29.37 -30.51
N LYS A 107 -11.95 -29.92 -31.24
CA LYS A 107 -12.45 -29.41 -32.52
C LYS A 107 -13.21 -28.07 -32.43
N ASP A 108 -13.68 -27.71 -31.25
CA ASP A 108 -14.46 -26.49 -30.98
C ASP A 108 -13.55 -25.36 -30.44
N ILE A 109 -12.25 -25.62 -30.28
CA ILE A 109 -11.24 -24.61 -29.94
C ILE A 109 -10.82 -23.92 -31.24
N PRO A 110 -11.16 -22.63 -31.46
CA PRO A 110 -10.70 -21.90 -32.63
C PRO A 110 -9.17 -21.88 -32.64
N SER A 111 -8.54 -22.00 -33.81
CA SER A 111 -7.09 -21.87 -33.90
C SER A 111 -6.70 -20.49 -33.38
N SER A 112 -5.93 -20.42 -32.29
CA SER A 112 -5.53 -19.12 -31.75
C SER A 112 -4.65 -18.40 -32.77
N ASP A 113 -5.00 -17.16 -33.12
CA ASP A 113 -4.11 -16.24 -33.85
C ASP A 113 -2.90 -15.80 -33.00
N PHE A 114 -2.87 -16.21 -31.72
CA PHE A 114 -1.74 -16.07 -30.82
C PHE A 114 -0.50 -16.71 -31.43
N LYS A 115 0.32 -15.89 -32.06
CA LYS A 115 1.68 -16.25 -32.46
C LYS A 115 2.52 -16.27 -31.18
N PRO A 116 3.01 -17.43 -30.72
CA PRO A 116 3.96 -17.45 -29.63
C PRO A 116 5.12 -16.52 -30.00
N SER A 117 5.59 -15.75 -29.01
CA SER A 117 6.75 -14.89 -29.22
C SER A 117 7.90 -15.74 -29.78
N PRO A 118 8.57 -15.34 -30.87
CA PRO A 118 9.73 -16.06 -31.37
C PRO A 118 10.74 -16.24 -30.22
N PRO A 119 11.47 -17.36 -30.15
CA PRO A 119 12.44 -17.64 -29.08
C PRO A 119 13.59 -16.60 -28.98
N SER A 120 13.66 -15.62 -29.89
CA SER A 120 14.68 -14.56 -29.93
C SER A 120 14.40 -13.34 -29.03
N ARG A 121 13.55 -13.45 -27.98
CA ARG A 121 13.28 -12.35 -27.03
C ARG A 121 14.52 -11.87 -26.23
N LYS A 122 15.71 -12.42 -26.47
CA LYS A 122 16.97 -11.87 -25.97
C LYS A 122 17.35 -10.53 -26.62
N GLU A 123 16.89 -10.21 -27.84
CA GLU A 123 17.25 -8.95 -28.52
C GLU A 123 16.46 -7.73 -28.03
N TYR A 124 15.21 -7.90 -27.59
CA TYR A 124 14.41 -6.78 -27.03
C TYR A 124 14.93 -6.26 -25.69
N ARG A 125 15.85 -6.96 -25.03
CA ARG A 125 16.50 -6.48 -23.80
C ARG A 125 17.59 -5.43 -24.06
N HIS A 126 17.93 -5.14 -25.32
CA HIS A 126 19.00 -4.20 -25.65
C HIS A 126 18.54 -2.88 -26.29
N VAL A 127 17.24 -2.70 -26.58
CA VAL A 127 16.76 -1.51 -27.32
C VAL A 127 15.50 -0.89 -26.71
N SER A 128 15.38 -0.86 -25.38
CA SER A 128 14.48 0.10 -24.73
C SER A 128 15.24 1.41 -24.49
N PRO A 129 14.79 2.56 -25.00
CA PRO A 129 15.45 3.85 -24.74
C PRO A 129 15.24 4.33 -23.30
N VAL A 130 14.47 3.60 -22.48
CA VAL A 130 14.27 3.89 -21.07
C VAL A 130 15.17 2.99 -20.23
N LYS A 131 16.27 3.56 -19.72
CA LYS A 131 17.12 2.93 -18.71
C LYS A 131 16.39 2.85 -17.36
N THR A 132 15.49 1.89 -17.18
CA THR A 132 14.90 1.59 -15.87
C THR A 132 15.80 0.63 -15.08
N ARG A 133 16.97 1.11 -14.64
CA ARG A 133 17.67 0.50 -13.50
C ARG A 133 18.67 1.49 -12.90
N SER A 134 18.30 2.13 -11.78
CA SER A 134 19.27 2.64 -10.83
C SER A 134 19.99 1.45 -10.21
N LYS A 135 21.27 1.25 -10.55
CA LYS A 135 22.15 0.33 -9.83
C LYS A 135 22.51 0.95 -8.48
N SER A 136 21.90 0.45 -7.41
CA SER A 136 22.39 0.47 -6.02
C SER A 136 21.39 -0.39 -5.22
N ALA A 137 21.74 -1.40 -4.45
CA ALA A 137 22.91 -1.55 -3.61
C ALA A 137 23.53 -2.94 -3.72
N VAL A 138 24.84 -2.96 -3.59
CA VAL A 138 25.65 -4.11 -3.22
C VAL A 138 25.05 -4.69 -1.93
N ALA A 139 24.58 -5.92 -2.00
CA ALA A 139 24.34 -6.73 -0.82
C ALA A 139 25.70 -6.97 -0.15
N ALA A 140 25.95 -6.28 0.96
CA ALA A 140 27.04 -6.61 1.86
C ALA A 140 26.68 -7.91 2.59
N SER A 141 26.99 -9.05 1.95
CA SER A 141 27.03 -10.35 2.62
C SER A 141 28.42 -10.49 3.24
N CYS A 142 28.50 -10.32 4.56
CA CYS A 142 29.70 -10.60 5.33
C CYS A 142 29.91 -12.12 5.40
N SER A 143 30.93 -12.65 4.69
CA SER A 143 31.59 -13.93 5.00
C SER A 143 32.96 -14.02 4.31
N SER A 144 33.99 -13.96 5.15
CA SER A 144 35.35 -14.54 5.04
C SER A 144 36.15 -14.45 3.73
N SER A 145 37.20 -13.63 3.80
CA SER A 145 38.58 -13.86 3.34
C SER A 145 38.83 -14.97 2.31
N GLN A 146 39.33 -14.56 1.14
CA GLN A 146 40.58 -15.09 0.57
C GLN A 146 41.12 -14.15 -0.52
N ASP A 147 42.40 -13.79 -0.34
CA ASP A 147 43.26 -13.11 -1.30
C ASP A 147 43.26 -13.80 -2.67
N HIS A 148 43.26 -13.03 -3.76
CA HIS A 148 44.26 -13.18 -4.83
C HIS A 148 44.23 -11.96 -5.77
N ARG A 149 45.42 -11.67 -6.31
CA ARG A 149 45.92 -10.40 -6.84
C ARG A 149 45.55 -10.11 -8.31
N SER A 150 45.39 -8.80 -8.57
CA SER A 150 45.95 -7.99 -9.69
C SER A 150 45.28 -7.87 -11.08
N LEU A 151 45.47 -6.63 -11.60
CA LEU A 151 45.30 -6.04 -12.97
C LEU A 151 43.89 -5.45 -13.24
N GLY A 152 43.64 -4.16 -13.46
CA GLY A 152 44.47 -3.00 -13.82
C GLY A 152 44.07 -2.48 -15.21
N HIS A 153 43.09 -1.56 -15.31
CA HIS A 153 42.96 -0.64 -16.45
C HIS A 153 42.05 0.54 -16.09
N ASP A 154 42.63 1.74 -16.07
CA ASP A 154 41.93 3.03 -16.09
C ASP A 154 41.51 3.32 -17.53
N ASP A 155 40.29 3.81 -17.74
CA ASP A 155 39.94 4.60 -18.92
C ASP A 155 38.92 5.67 -18.53
N ASP A 156 39.34 6.91 -18.79
CA ASP A 156 38.71 8.19 -18.53
C ASP A 156 38.28 8.77 -19.89
N ALA A 157 36.97 9.01 -20.10
CA ALA A 157 36.35 9.84 -21.16
C ALA A 157 34.87 9.43 -21.29
N GLY A 158 33.88 10.29 -21.53
CA GLY A 158 33.81 11.70 -21.90
C GLY A 158 32.35 11.93 -22.31
N ASP A 159 31.76 13.04 -21.88
CA ASP A 159 30.37 13.41 -22.13
C ASP A 159 30.16 13.71 -23.64
N GLY A 160 29.50 12.79 -24.33
CA GLY A 160 29.18 12.90 -25.76
C GLY A 160 27.68 13.09 -25.97
N PHE A 161 27.27 14.34 -26.19
CA PHE A 161 25.93 14.71 -26.65
C PHE A 161 25.69 14.19 -28.08
N ASP A 162 24.62 13.41 -28.29
CA ASP A 162 24.13 13.02 -29.62
C ASP A 162 23.10 14.05 -30.15
N PRO A 163 23.35 14.71 -31.30
CA PRO A 163 22.53 15.82 -31.78
C PRO A 163 21.27 15.42 -32.59
N ASN A 164 20.86 14.14 -32.66
CA ASN A 164 19.82 13.70 -33.61
C ASN A 164 18.44 13.38 -33.02
N THR A 165 17.92 14.19 -32.09
CA THR A 165 16.49 14.13 -31.71
C THR A 165 15.78 15.46 -32.02
N PRO A 166 14.86 15.50 -33.00
CA PRO A 166 14.17 16.74 -33.37
C PRO A 166 12.92 16.90 -32.51
N SER A 167 13.04 17.38 -31.26
CA SER A 167 11.93 17.94 -30.47
C SER A 167 12.39 18.47 -29.11
N ARG A 168 12.91 19.70 -29.05
CA ARG A 168 12.66 20.66 -27.95
C ARG A 168 13.37 21.99 -28.23
N ARG A 169 12.62 23.09 -28.29
CA ARG A 169 13.19 24.44 -28.27
C ARG A 169 13.72 24.76 -26.86
N PRO A 170 14.83 25.51 -26.71
CA PRO A 170 15.33 25.95 -25.41
C PRO A 170 14.37 26.97 -24.78
N ARG A 171 14.15 26.90 -23.46
CA ARG A 171 13.45 27.94 -22.71
C ARG A 171 14.47 28.70 -21.89
N GLU A 172 14.62 29.98 -22.20
CA GLU A 172 15.44 30.96 -21.48
C GLU A 172 14.97 31.17 -20.03
N PRO A 173 15.87 31.68 -19.15
CA PRO A 173 15.62 31.78 -17.71
C PRO A 173 14.72 32.98 -17.38
N GLN A 174 13.66 32.75 -16.60
CA GLN A 174 12.92 33.83 -15.94
C GLN A 174 13.02 33.74 -14.42
N LEU A 175 13.33 34.90 -13.86
CA LEU A 175 13.52 35.30 -12.46
C LEU A 175 12.24 35.17 -11.59
N PRO A 176 12.33 35.35 -10.25
CA PRO A 176 11.40 34.76 -9.28
C PRO A 176 10.23 35.65 -8.82
N HIS A 177 9.24 34.97 -8.20
CA HIS A 177 8.15 35.41 -7.29
C HIS A 177 6.74 35.63 -7.89
N PRO A 178 5.63 35.61 -7.10
CA PRO A 178 5.47 35.28 -5.67
C PRO A 178 4.40 34.21 -5.34
N SER A 179 4.40 33.82 -4.08
CA SER A 179 3.49 32.95 -3.32
C SER A 179 2.00 33.24 -3.55
N ALA A 180 1.22 32.21 -3.91
CA ALA A 180 -0.24 32.24 -3.85
C ALA A 180 -0.73 31.22 -2.81
N SER A 181 -1.10 31.74 -1.65
CA SER A 181 -1.84 31.06 -0.60
C SER A 181 -3.23 30.64 -1.11
N SER A 182 -3.51 29.35 -1.22
CA SER A 182 -4.86 28.85 -1.45
C SER A 182 -5.54 28.57 -0.11
N SER A 183 -6.29 29.57 0.33
CA SER A 183 -7.28 29.49 1.41
C SER A 183 -8.37 28.47 1.05
N PHE A 184 -8.49 27.41 1.87
CA PHE A 184 -9.61 26.48 1.80
C PHE A 184 -10.89 27.18 2.25
N LEU A 185 -11.84 27.32 1.32
CA LEU A 185 -13.20 27.75 1.63
C LEU A 185 -13.87 26.70 2.51
N ALA A 186 -14.32 27.16 3.67
CA ALA A 186 -15.12 26.41 4.62
C ALA A 186 -16.44 25.98 3.97
N VAL A 187 -16.68 24.67 3.90
CA VAL A 187 -18.02 24.11 3.75
C VAL A 187 -18.38 23.51 5.09
N GLU A 188 -19.29 24.17 5.79
CA GLU A 188 -19.93 23.66 7.00
C GLU A 188 -20.61 22.32 6.68
N ARG A 189 -20.15 21.23 7.29
CA ARG A 189 -20.91 19.98 7.39
C ARG A 189 -21.10 19.62 8.85
N SER A 190 -22.33 19.86 9.28
CA SER A 190 -23.08 19.24 10.38
C SER A 190 -22.39 18.10 11.15
N LYS A 191 -22.36 18.27 12.47
CA LYS A 191 -21.93 17.32 13.51
C LYS A 191 -22.40 15.88 13.25
N GLY A 192 -21.47 14.98 12.95
CA GLY A 192 -21.66 13.54 12.96
C GLY A 192 -20.36 12.84 13.35
N SER A 193 -20.31 12.28 14.55
CA SER A 193 -19.12 11.70 15.23
C SER A 193 -18.49 10.45 14.57
N ARG A 194 -18.83 10.08 13.32
CA ARG A 194 -18.52 8.75 12.74
C ARG A 194 -17.43 8.72 11.65
N SER A 195 -16.89 9.85 11.23
CA SER A 195 -15.82 9.94 10.21
C SER A 195 -14.44 10.32 10.75
N GLN A 196 -14.29 10.52 12.07
CA GLN A 196 -13.09 11.17 12.63
C GLN A 196 -11.81 10.33 12.59
N GLY A 197 -11.85 8.99 12.55
CA GLY A 197 -10.61 8.21 12.70
C GLY A 197 -9.68 8.19 11.49
N LYS A 198 -10.21 8.30 10.26
CA LYS A 198 -9.39 8.39 9.05
C LYS A 198 -8.53 9.66 9.07
N SER A 199 -9.10 10.77 9.53
CA SER A 199 -8.41 12.06 9.67
C SER A 199 -7.69 12.26 11.01
N ARG A 200 -7.85 11.36 11.99
CA ARG A 200 -7.29 11.53 13.34
C ARG A 200 -5.76 11.46 13.31
N GLN A 201 -5.11 12.37 14.02
CA GLN A 201 -3.66 12.38 14.14
C GLN A 201 -3.18 11.28 15.10
N TYR A 202 -1.94 10.83 14.93
CA TYR A 202 -1.33 9.86 15.83
C TYR A 202 -1.09 10.46 17.22
N CYS A 203 -1.26 9.66 18.26
CA CYS A 203 -0.86 10.03 19.62
C CYS A 203 0.66 10.23 19.69
N THR A 204 1.10 11.13 20.55
CA THR A 204 2.54 11.39 20.75
C THR A 204 3.21 10.20 21.45
N GLN A 205 4.52 10.03 21.20
CA GLN A 205 5.31 8.99 21.88
C GLN A 205 5.24 9.12 23.41
N LYS A 206 5.34 10.36 23.94
CA LYS A 206 5.20 10.64 25.38
C LYS A 206 3.83 10.22 25.92
N CYS A 207 2.76 10.47 25.18
CA CYS A 207 1.40 10.04 25.54
C CYS A 207 1.29 8.50 25.61
N LEU A 208 1.84 7.79 24.62
CA LEU A 208 1.79 6.32 24.59
C LEU A 208 2.67 5.70 25.68
N LEU A 209 3.82 6.30 25.99
CA LEU A 209 4.67 5.88 27.10
C LEU A 209 3.97 6.11 28.45
N GLY A 210 3.29 7.25 28.62
CA GLY A 210 2.47 7.56 29.78
C GLY A 210 1.36 6.52 29.99
N LEU A 211 0.69 6.08 28.92
CA LEU A 211 -0.30 5.01 28.97
C LEU A 211 0.28 3.68 29.49
N ILE A 212 1.49 3.32 29.06
CA ILE A 212 2.15 2.07 29.49
C ILE A 212 2.59 2.14 30.94
N LYS A 213 3.19 3.27 31.34
CA LYS A 213 3.76 3.46 32.69
C LYS A 213 2.73 3.92 33.74
N GLY A 214 1.48 4.19 33.34
CA GLY A 214 0.45 4.75 34.23
C GLY A 214 0.73 6.21 34.64
N GLY A 215 1.40 6.96 33.78
CA GLY A 215 1.77 8.35 33.97
C GLY A 215 0.67 9.36 33.65
N GLU A 216 1.04 10.63 33.69
CA GLU A 216 0.16 11.76 33.33
C GLU A 216 -0.06 11.85 31.83
N LEU A 217 -1.18 12.49 31.45
CA LEU A 217 -1.49 12.78 30.06
C LEU A 217 -0.51 13.78 29.45
N ASP A 218 -0.01 13.50 28.25
CA ASP A 218 0.72 14.50 27.47
C ASP A 218 -0.26 15.51 26.86
N ARG A 219 -0.23 16.74 27.37
CA ARG A 219 -1.09 17.84 26.89
C ARG A 219 -0.82 18.24 25.43
N LYS A 220 0.30 17.82 24.86
CA LYS A 220 0.61 18.01 23.43
C LYS A 220 -0.01 16.94 22.52
N CYS A 221 -0.60 15.89 23.08
CA CYS A 221 -1.24 14.85 22.28
C CYS A 221 -2.50 15.41 21.61
N PRO A 222 -2.66 15.25 20.28
CA PRO A 222 -3.84 15.77 19.57
C PRO A 222 -5.15 15.11 20.01
N ASN A 223 -5.06 13.97 20.69
CA ASN A 223 -6.18 13.13 21.10
C ASN A 223 -6.40 13.16 22.62
N VAL A 224 -5.72 14.06 23.35
CA VAL A 224 -5.63 14.03 24.81
C VAL A 224 -6.99 14.08 25.52
N SER A 225 -7.95 14.80 24.94
CA SER A 225 -9.31 14.95 25.49
C SER A 225 -10.06 13.63 25.64
N ASP A 226 -9.73 12.61 24.85
CA ASP A 226 -10.43 11.32 24.87
C ASP A 226 -9.75 10.29 25.79
N HIS A 227 -8.53 10.61 26.25
CA HIS A 227 -7.71 9.68 27.02
C HIS A 227 -8.06 9.69 28.51
N GLY A 228 -8.52 10.82 29.05
CA GLY A 228 -8.83 11.04 30.47
C GLY A 228 -8.80 12.52 30.87
N ILE A 229 -8.67 12.79 32.17
CA ILE A 229 -8.58 14.15 32.73
C ILE A 229 -7.13 14.50 33.06
N ASP A 230 -6.53 13.79 34.02
CA ASP A 230 -5.12 13.97 34.43
C ASP A 230 -4.25 12.78 34.09
N ARG A 231 -4.85 11.59 34.09
CA ARG A 231 -4.19 10.32 33.80
C ARG A 231 -4.95 9.54 32.74
N HIS A 232 -4.25 8.59 32.13
CA HIS A 232 -4.85 7.65 31.20
C HIS A 232 -5.92 6.80 31.89
N ARG A 233 -7.12 6.74 31.30
CA ARG A 233 -8.20 5.85 31.77
C ARG A 233 -7.93 4.37 31.52
N LEU A 234 -6.99 4.08 30.61
CA LEU A 234 -6.60 2.74 30.24
C LEU A 234 -5.18 2.47 30.72
N ASN A 235 -4.86 1.18 30.81
CA ASN A 235 -3.49 0.69 30.90
C ASN A 235 -3.21 -0.22 29.68
N ARG A 236 -1.96 -0.68 29.55
CA ARG A 236 -1.52 -1.55 28.45
C ARG A 236 -2.45 -2.75 28.24
N ALA A 237 -2.72 -3.53 29.30
CA ALA A 237 -3.56 -4.73 29.20
C ALA A 237 -5.00 -4.42 28.76
N THR A 238 -5.59 -3.35 29.29
CA THR A 238 -6.96 -2.94 28.95
C THR A 238 -7.04 -2.39 27.53
N LEU A 239 -5.99 -1.71 27.05
CA LEU A 239 -5.88 -1.27 25.65
C LEU A 239 -5.94 -2.48 24.71
N ILE A 240 -5.06 -3.47 24.89
CA ILE A 240 -5.00 -4.66 24.04
C ILE A 240 -6.33 -5.42 24.07
N ARG A 241 -6.91 -5.64 25.25
CA ARG A 241 -8.21 -6.31 25.38
C ARG A 241 -9.34 -5.57 24.64
N ARG A 242 -9.34 -4.23 24.69
CA ARG A 242 -10.35 -3.42 23.98
C ARG A 242 -10.12 -3.43 22.46
N LEU A 243 -8.87 -3.42 22.00
CA LEU A 243 -8.53 -3.58 20.59
C LEU A 243 -8.95 -4.95 20.07
N ASP A 244 -8.65 -6.02 20.81
CA ASP A 244 -9.04 -7.38 20.46
C ASP A 244 -10.55 -7.51 20.25
N ARG A 245 -11.34 -6.96 21.18
CA ARG A 245 -12.81 -6.91 21.03
C ARG A 245 -13.26 -6.03 19.87
N GLN A 246 -12.59 -4.90 19.61
CA GLN A 246 -12.94 -4.02 18.49
C GLN A 246 -12.67 -4.71 17.15
N LEU A 247 -11.52 -5.38 17.01
CA LEU A 247 -11.06 -6.02 15.78
C LEU A 247 -11.74 -7.38 15.51
N SER A 248 -12.25 -8.03 16.56
CA SER A 248 -12.96 -9.32 16.47
C SER A 248 -14.47 -9.16 16.58
N SER A 249 -15.04 -8.02 16.15
CA SER A 249 -16.48 -7.81 16.31
C SER A 249 -17.26 -8.72 15.37
N ASP A 250 -18.11 -9.58 15.93
CA ASP A 250 -19.00 -10.46 15.13
C ASP A 250 -20.21 -9.71 14.56
N ASN A 251 -20.51 -8.52 15.10
CA ASN A 251 -21.68 -7.71 14.72
C ASN A 251 -21.34 -6.69 13.62
N LEU A 252 -20.55 -7.09 12.62
CA LEU A 252 -20.21 -6.24 11.49
C LEU A 252 -21.42 -6.01 10.59
N GLN A 253 -21.80 -4.75 10.45
CA GLN A 253 -22.68 -4.25 9.40
C GLN A 253 -21.86 -3.70 8.24
N LEU A 254 -22.46 -3.53 7.07
CA LEU A 254 -21.78 -3.15 5.83
C LEU A 254 -20.92 -1.87 5.94
N ASP A 255 -21.37 -0.90 6.76
CA ASP A 255 -20.67 0.38 6.96
C ASP A 255 -20.00 0.47 8.35
N SER A 256 -19.77 -0.67 9.00
CA SER A 256 -19.04 -0.71 10.27
C SER A 256 -17.58 -0.37 10.05
N GLN A 257 -16.95 0.31 11.01
CA GLN A 257 -15.52 0.63 10.95
C GLN A 257 -14.78 -0.02 12.11
N LEU A 258 -13.77 -0.83 11.80
CA LEU A 258 -12.95 -1.52 12.79
C LEU A 258 -11.85 -0.63 13.40
N GLY A 259 -11.65 0.58 12.87
CA GLY A 259 -10.54 1.44 13.30
C GLY A 259 -9.17 0.85 12.94
N CYS A 260 -9.11 0.02 11.89
CA CYS A 260 -7.91 -0.55 11.30
C CYS A 260 -7.91 -0.18 9.81
N GLU A 261 -6.98 0.69 9.41
CA GLU A 261 -6.88 1.21 8.05
C GLU A 261 -5.51 0.85 7.47
N SER A 262 -5.49 0.27 6.27
CA SER A 262 -4.24 -0.01 5.54
C SER A 262 -3.54 1.30 5.24
N LEU A 263 -2.24 1.38 5.55
CA LEU A 263 -1.41 2.52 5.12
C LEU A 263 -0.85 2.31 3.71
N HIS A 264 -1.16 1.18 3.06
CA HIS A 264 -0.59 0.78 1.77
C HIS A 264 0.95 0.80 1.77
N LEU A 265 1.54 0.58 2.94
CA LEU A 265 2.98 0.49 3.16
C LEU A 265 3.29 -0.91 3.67
N HIS A 266 4.11 -1.65 2.93
CA HIS A 266 4.58 -2.96 3.33
C HIS A 266 6.10 -3.06 3.20
N GLY A 267 6.67 -3.87 4.08
CA GLY A 267 8.06 -4.32 4.00
C GLY A 267 8.11 -5.78 3.61
N THR A 268 9.28 -6.39 3.76
CA THR A 268 9.52 -7.80 3.42
C THR A 268 8.77 -8.79 4.31
N ARG A 269 8.36 -8.38 5.52
CA ARG A 269 7.81 -9.29 6.56
C ARG A 269 6.46 -8.84 7.13
N GLY A 270 5.83 -7.83 6.54
CA GLY A 270 4.57 -7.32 7.05
C GLY A 270 4.14 -5.98 6.47
N ALA A 271 2.93 -5.56 6.81
CA ALA A 271 2.30 -4.34 6.35
C ALA A 271 1.97 -3.41 7.51
N LEU A 272 1.85 -2.11 7.25
CA LEU A 272 1.51 -1.11 8.24
C LEU A 272 0.05 -0.71 8.15
N PHE A 273 -0.55 -0.57 9.33
CA PHE A 273 -1.92 -0.16 9.54
C PHE A 273 -1.97 1.03 10.48
N LYS A 274 -2.90 1.94 10.23
CA LYS A 274 -3.33 2.93 11.21
C LYS A 274 -4.39 2.31 12.09
N ILE A 275 -4.11 2.27 13.39
CA ILE A 275 -5.00 1.70 14.38
C ILE A 275 -5.56 2.83 15.23
N THR A 276 -6.89 2.88 15.38
CA THR A 276 -7.59 3.80 16.28
C THR A 276 -8.51 3.02 17.19
N LEU A 277 -8.27 3.06 18.50
CA LEU A 277 -9.21 2.56 19.50
C LEU A 277 -10.33 3.58 19.68
N TRP A 278 -11.51 3.30 19.14
CA TRP A 278 -12.63 4.25 19.10
C TRP A 278 -13.07 4.72 20.48
N SER A 279 -13.11 3.79 21.44
CA SER A 279 -13.65 4.08 22.77
C SER A 279 -12.86 5.15 23.57
N HIS A 280 -11.58 5.37 23.27
CA HIS A 280 -10.71 6.29 24.04
C HIS A 280 -9.78 7.12 23.14
N GLY A 281 -10.01 7.11 21.82
CA GLY A 281 -9.31 7.96 20.86
C GLY A 281 -7.81 7.69 20.68
N TYR A 282 -7.26 6.60 21.22
CA TYR A 282 -5.84 6.26 21.03
C TYR A 282 -5.61 5.87 19.57
N THR A 283 -4.71 6.58 18.90
CA THR A 283 -4.34 6.34 17.50
C THR A 283 -2.84 6.13 17.37
N PHE A 284 -2.44 5.00 16.79
CA PHE A 284 -1.04 4.56 16.66
C PHE A 284 -0.89 3.63 15.45
N VAL A 285 0.30 3.08 15.23
CA VAL A 285 0.60 2.19 14.11
C VAL A 285 0.47 0.73 14.54
N GLY A 286 -0.10 -0.11 13.69
CA GLY A 286 -0.07 -1.56 13.80
C GLY A 286 0.78 -2.15 12.68
N LYS A 287 1.77 -2.97 13.01
CA LYS A 287 2.48 -3.81 12.04
C LYS A 287 1.76 -5.14 11.95
N GLY A 288 1.11 -5.38 10.81
CA GLY A 288 0.47 -6.64 10.49
C GLY A 288 1.45 -7.63 9.88
N THR A 289 1.40 -8.86 10.38
CA THR A 289 2.32 -9.93 10.02
C THR A 289 1.52 -11.15 9.53
N PRO A 290 1.84 -11.68 8.34
CA PRO A 290 1.37 -12.97 7.86
C PRO A 290 1.82 -14.15 8.73
N VAL A 291 1.16 -15.30 8.60
CA VAL A 291 1.41 -16.48 9.46
C VAL A 291 2.86 -16.94 9.41
N GLU A 292 3.49 -16.86 8.24
CA GLU A 292 4.85 -17.30 7.96
C GLU A 292 5.91 -16.49 8.72
N PHE A 293 5.58 -15.26 9.14
CA PHE A 293 6.53 -14.33 9.76
C PHE A 293 6.25 -14.03 11.23
N VAL A 294 5.25 -14.70 11.84
CA VAL A 294 4.86 -14.48 13.24
C VAL A 294 6.02 -14.71 14.21
N GLU A 295 6.84 -15.75 14.01
CA GLU A 295 7.99 -16.03 14.88
C GLU A 295 9.00 -14.88 14.87
N GLY A 296 9.31 -14.34 13.69
CA GLY A 296 10.18 -13.17 13.56
C GLY A 296 9.56 -11.92 14.19
N SER A 297 8.24 -11.75 14.11
CA SER A 297 7.54 -10.64 14.78
C SER A 297 7.59 -10.74 16.30
N LYS A 298 7.55 -11.96 16.86
CA LYS A 298 7.74 -12.17 18.31
C LYS A 298 9.17 -11.88 18.74
N HIS A 299 10.15 -12.28 17.94
CA HIS A 299 11.55 -11.93 18.19
C HIS A 299 11.77 -10.41 18.17
N GLU A 300 11.18 -9.70 17.21
CA GLU A 300 11.22 -8.24 17.16
C GLU A 300 10.59 -7.59 18.41
N GLU A 301 9.46 -8.11 18.90
CA GLU A 301 8.85 -7.65 20.16
C GLU A 301 9.77 -7.85 21.38
N LEU A 302 10.52 -8.96 21.43
CA LEU A 302 11.53 -9.18 22.47
C LEU A 302 12.65 -8.14 22.39
N VAL A 303 13.15 -7.85 21.19
CA VAL A 303 14.14 -6.78 20.98
C VAL A 303 13.61 -5.45 21.50
N TYR A 304 12.40 -5.04 21.13
CA TYR A 304 11.78 -3.83 21.67
C TYR A 304 11.68 -3.83 23.20
N SER A 305 11.42 -5.00 23.82
CA SER A 305 11.35 -5.13 25.27
C SER A 305 12.69 -4.86 25.95
N HIS A 306 13.81 -5.29 25.34
CA HIS A 306 15.15 -4.91 25.81
C HIS A 306 15.43 -3.42 25.64
N LEU A 307 14.89 -2.80 24.58
CA LEU A 307 15.02 -1.37 24.31
C LEU A 307 14.07 -0.46 25.12
N SER A 308 13.41 -0.99 26.15
CA SER A 308 12.49 -0.24 27.02
C SER A 308 13.03 1.11 27.53
N PRO A 309 14.32 1.26 27.91
CA PRO A 309 14.85 2.54 28.40
C PRO A 309 14.84 3.66 27.35
N ILE A 310 14.94 3.32 26.07
CA ILE A 310 15.09 4.28 24.96
C ILE A 310 13.80 4.46 24.14
N GLN A 311 12.74 3.74 24.48
CA GLN A 311 11.43 3.85 23.84
C GLN A 311 10.79 5.23 24.06
N GLY A 312 10.29 5.80 22.97
CA GLY A 312 9.68 7.12 22.91
C GLY A 312 10.67 8.27 22.74
N VAL A 313 11.97 7.97 22.67
CA VAL A 313 13.05 8.92 22.35
C VAL A 313 13.70 8.52 21.03
N SER A 314 14.42 7.39 21.02
CA SER A 314 15.18 6.90 19.85
C SER A 314 14.44 5.84 19.07
N VAL A 315 13.64 5.02 19.74
CA VAL A 315 12.83 3.98 19.11
C VAL A 315 11.35 4.17 19.44
N PRO A 316 10.42 3.74 18.58
CA PRO A 316 9.00 3.86 18.85
C PRO A 316 8.58 3.11 20.12
N VAL A 317 7.59 3.66 20.83
CA VAL A 317 6.97 3.00 21.97
C VAL A 317 6.21 1.76 21.51
N LEU A 318 6.57 0.59 22.02
CA LEU A 318 5.86 -0.68 21.81
C LEU A 318 4.71 -0.78 22.83
N LEU A 319 3.48 -0.82 22.32
CA LEU A 319 2.27 -1.00 23.14
C LEU A 319 1.97 -2.48 23.43
N GLY A 320 2.50 -3.38 22.60
CA GLY A 320 2.31 -4.83 22.68
C GLY A 320 1.74 -5.39 21.39
N SER A 321 1.32 -6.64 21.43
CA SER A 321 0.87 -7.38 20.26
C SER A 321 -0.45 -8.11 20.48
N LEU A 322 -1.06 -8.53 19.38
CA LEU A 322 -2.31 -9.27 19.36
C LEU A 322 -2.30 -10.28 18.21
N ARG A 323 -2.58 -11.55 18.52
CA ARG A 323 -3.01 -12.52 17.52
C ARG A 323 -4.48 -12.27 17.21
N LEU A 324 -4.79 -12.02 15.94
CA LEU A 324 -6.15 -11.74 15.48
C LEU A 324 -6.99 -13.01 15.56
N ARG A 325 -8.18 -12.91 16.14
CA ARG A 325 -9.20 -13.98 16.08
C ARG A 325 -9.87 -14.05 14.71
N CYS A 326 -10.03 -12.90 14.07
CA CYS A 326 -10.52 -12.75 12.72
C CYS A 326 -9.38 -12.17 11.86
N PRO A 327 -8.55 -13.03 11.24
CA PRO A 327 -7.58 -12.58 10.25
C PRO A 327 -8.23 -11.80 9.11
N PHE A 328 -7.45 -10.97 8.44
CA PHE A 328 -7.94 -10.19 7.31
C PHE A 328 -6.84 -9.98 6.27
N PHE A 329 -7.24 -9.73 5.02
CA PHE A 329 -6.28 -9.53 3.93
C PHE A 329 -5.74 -8.10 3.89
N TYR A 330 -4.42 -7.98 3.71
CA TYR A 330 -3.75 -6.74 3.33
C TYR A 330 -3.79 -6.58 1.81
N ASP A 331 -4.58 -5.63 1.32
CA ASP A 331 -4.71 -5.25 -0.11
C ASP A 331 -4.93 -6.44 -1.07
N GLY A 332 -5.48 -7.56 -0.57
CA GLY A 332 -5.65 -8.81 -1.32
C GLY A 332 -4.37 -9.62 -1.58
N ILE A 333 -3.25 -9.26 -0.95
CA ILE A 333 -1.93 -9.87 -1.17
C ILE A 333 -1.63 -10.93 -0.12
N ALA A 334 -1.80 -10.62 1.16
CA ALA A 334 -1.42 -11.50 2.25
C ALA A 334 -2.44 -11.44 3.39
N GLU A 335 -2.74 -12.59 4.00
CA GLU A 335 -3.59 -12.66 5.18
C GLU A 335 -2.79 -12.26 6.43
N ILE A 336 -3.30 -11.27 7.16
CA ILE A 336 -2.71 -10.76 8.40
C ILE A 336 -3.34 -11.48 9.58
N VAL A 337 -2.51 -12.18 10.34
CA VAL A 337 -2.94 -12.98 11.51
C VAL A 337 -2.45 -12.41 12.84
N HIS A 338 -1.48 -11.50 12.80
CA HIS A 338 -0.86 -10.93 13.99
C HIS A 338 -0.61 -9.44 13.80
N LEU A 339 -0.90 -8.63 14.82
CA LEU A 339 -0.62 -7.20 14.87
C LEU A 339 0.32 -6.87 16.03
N MET A 340 1.40 -6.15 15.74
CA MET A 340 2.24 -5.51 16.75
C MET A 340 1.97 -3.99 16.76
N PHE A 341 1.61 -3.43 17.90
CA PHE A 341 1.20 -2.04 18.04
C PHE A 341 2.34 -1.15 18.53
N MET A 342 2.61 -0.07 17.80
CA MET A 342 3.73 0.84 18.05
C MET A 342 3.34 2.30 17.85
N GLY A 343 4.04 3.21 18.52
CA GLY A 343 3.93 4.64 18.27
C GLY A 343 4.35 5.03 16.86
N TYR A 344 3.78 6.12 16.33
CA TYR A 344 4.15 6.63 15.01
C TYR A 344 5.54 7.29 15.03
N ALA A 345 6.43 6.87 14.13
CA ALA A 345 7.83 7.31 14.08
C ALA A 345 8.11 8.41 13.03
N GLY A 346 7.09 8.86 12.29
CA GLY A 346 7.27 9.82 11.21
C GLY A 346 7.37 9.17 9.82
N LYS A 347 7.85 9.97 8.85
CA LYS A 347 8.04 9.55 7.45
C LYS A 347 9.50 9.18 7.21
N THR A 348 9.75 8.29 6.25
CA THR A 348 11.11 7.89 5.87
C THR A 348 11.98 9.08 5.46
N LEU A 349 13.23 9.07 5.93
CA LEU A 349 14.24 10.07 5.61
C LEU A 349 14.78 9.93 4.18
N ALA A 350 14.58 8.78 3.53
CA ALA A 350 15.10 8.49 2.19
C ALA A 350 14.60 9.42 1.08
N SER A 351 13.50 10.14 1.31
CA SER A 351 12.89 11.05 0.33
C SER A 351 13.24 12.53 0.53
N ARG A 352 14.02 12.88 1.56
CA ARG A 352 14.34 14.27 1.88
C ARG A 352 15.72 14.65 1.37
N GLN A 353 15.76 15.58 0.43
CA GLN A 353 17.00 16.10 -0.17
C GLN A 353 17.75 17.07 0.77
N ASP A 354 17.05 17.71 1.71
CA ASP A 354 17.62 18.72 2.63
C ASP A 354 17.83 18.20 4.06
N LEU A 355 18.49 17.05 4.21
CA LEU A 355 18.82 16.51 5.54
C LEU A 355 20.27 16.80 5.90
N ASP A 356 20.47 17.44 7.05
CA ASP A 356 21.77 17.55 7.70
C ASP A 356 22.26 16.15 8.12
N ARG A 357 23.13 15.58 7.28
CA ARG A 357 23.69 14.25 7.46
C ARG A 357 24.48 14.11 8.75
N CYS A 358 25.16 15.17 9.20
CA CYS A 358 25.95 15.14 10.43
C CYS A 358 25.04 14.99 11.65
N ARG A 359 23.94 15.74 11.68
CA ARG A 359 22.94 15.63 12.76
C ARG A 359 22.27 14.26 12.79
N LEU A 360 21.98 13.67 11.63
CA LEU A 360 21.41 12.31 11.55
C LEU A 360 22.39 11.23 12.00
N ALA A 361 23.66 11.36 11.62
CA ALA A 361 24.72 10.45 12.06
C ALA A 361 24.86 10.49 13.58
N GLN A 362 24.87 11.69 14.19
CA GLN A 362 24.90 11.84 15.64
C GLN A 362 23.70 11.17 16.32
N GLN A 363 22.47 11.40 15.81
CA GLN A 363 21.27 10.77 16.37
C GLN A 363 21.29 9.24 16.24
N ALA A 364 21.84 8.72 15.15
CA ALA A 364 22.02 7.28 14.96
C ALA A 364 23.05 6.72 15.94
N GLU A 365 24.18 7.42 16.14
CA GLU A 365 25.21 7.05 17.10
C GLU A 365 24.70 7.07 18.55
N ASP A 366 24.02 8.15 18.95
CA ASP A 366 23.38 8.25 20.27
C ASP A 366 22.41 7.09 20.50
N SER A 367 21.64 6.73 19.46
CA SER A 367 20.70 5.60 19.53
C SER A 367 21.42 4.26 19.64
N LEU A 368 22.55 4.07 18.94
CA LEU A 368 23.35 2.83 19.01
C LEU A 368 24.06 2.69 20.36
N GLN A 369 24.63 3.78 20.89
CA GLN A 369 25.25 3.79 22.22
C GLN A 369 24.23 3.45 23.31
N ALA A 370 22.99 3.93 23.15
CA ALA A 370 21.92 3.63 24.10
C ALA A 370 21.41 2.17 24.05
N ILE A 371 21.82 1.37 23.05
CA ILE A 371 21.56 -0.07 22.94
C ILE A 371 22.66 -0.90 23.62
N GLN A 372 23.86 -0.33 23.85
CA GLN A 372 25.03 -1.04 24.40
C GLN A 372 25.07 -1.10 25.95
N ILE A 373 23.96 -0.78 26.61
CA ILE A 373 23.76 -0.90 28.07
C ILE A 373 22.83 -2.09 28.33
#